data_AF-A0AAV1D5P0-F1
#
_entry.id   AF-A0AAV1D5P0-F1
#
_cell.length_a   1.000
_cell.length_b   1.000
_cell.length_c   1.000
_cell.angle_alpha   90.00
_cell.angle_beta   90.00
_cell.angle_gamma   90.00
#
_symmetry.space_group_name_H-M   'P 1'
#
loop_
_entity.id
_entity.type
_entity.pdbx_description
1 polymer ?
#
loop_
_entity_poly.entity_id
_entity_poly.type
_entity_poly.pdbx_seq_one_letter_code
_entity_poly.pdbx_strand_id
1 'polypeptide(L)'
;MISRIIDNGYTYKVDDGDVYFSIDTFPKYGELSGRNSTGNNRAGERVAVDSRKRNPGDFALWKAAKPGEEAISWESPWGLGRPGWHIECSAISEKYLTNSFDIHGGGMDLIFPHHENEVAQSCAAANLPE
;
A
#
# COMPACT_ATOMS: atom_id res chain seq x y z
N MET A 1 1.86 2.10 11.46
CA MET A 1 1.70 2.81 10.18
C MET A 1 0.27 2.73 9.64
N ILE A 2 -0.28 1.54 9.36
CA ILE A 2 -1.63 1.37 8.77
C ILE A 2 -2.72 2.20 9.48
N SER A 3 -2.79 2.20 10.82
CA SER A 3 -3.76 3.01 11.54
C SER A 3 -3.68 4.51 11.20
N ARG A 4 -2.48 5.09 11.08
CA ARG A 4 -2.32 6.49 10.68
C ARG A 4 -2.83 6.76 9.27
N ILE A 5 -2.57 5.85 8.33
CA ILE A 5 -3.04 5.99 6.94
C ILE A 5 -4.58 5.94 6.90
N ILE A 6 -5.20 5.10 7.74
CA ILE A 6 -6.66 5.05 7.91
C ILE A 6 -7.18 6.35 8.50
N ASP A 7 -6.58 6.82 9.61
CA ASP A 7 -7.00 8.04 10.31
C ASP A 7 -6.88 9.28 9.40
N ASN A 8 -5.90 9.28 8.50
CA ASN A 8 -5.70 10.34 7.51
C ASN A 8 -6.59 10.21 6.25
N GLY A 9 -7.42 9.17 6.16
CA GLY A 9 -8.46 9.05 5.13
C GLY A 9 -8.04 8.44 3.78
N TYR A 10 -6.85 7.82 3.70
CA TYR A 10 -6.32 7.27 2.44
C TYR A 10 -6.71 5.81 2.17
N THR A 11 -7.68 5.27 2.90
CA THR A 11 -7.99 3.84 2.88
C THR A 11 -9.47 3.55 2.81
N TYR A 12 -9.79 2.30 2.48
CA TYR A 12 -11.09 1.71 2.78
C TYR A 12 -10.91 0.26 3.22
N LYS A 13 -11.89 -0.21 3.99
CA LYS A 13 -12.01 -1.63 4.38
C LYS A 13 -13.04 -2.29 3.48
N VAL A 14 -12.86 -3.57 3.21
CA VAL A 14 -13.89 -4.44 2.61
C VAL A 14 -14.38 -5.43 3.67
N ASP A 15 -15.57 -6.00 3.44
CA ASP A 15 -16.33 -6.72 4.47
C ASP A 15 -15.60 -7.94 5.09
N ASP A 16 -14.62 -8.51 4.40
CA ASP A 16 -13.85 -9.66 4.86
C ASP A 16 -12.57 -9.32 5.63
N GLY A 17 -12.31 -8.02 5.88
CA GLY A 17 -11.21 -7.56 6.74
C GLY A 17 -9.95 -7.10 6.01
N ASP A 18 -9.89 -7.22 4.68
CA ASP A 18 -8.82 -6.59 3.90
C ASP A 18 -8.90 -5.05 4.05
N VAL A 19 -7.74 -4.42 4.17
CA VAL A 19 -7.59 -2.95 4.19
C VAL A 19 -6.80 -2.54 2.97
N TYR A 20 -7.40 -1.71 2.12
CA TYR A 20 -6.77 -1.21 0.89
C TYR A 20 -6.42 0.27 1.01
N PHE A 21 -5.30 0.64 0.40
CA PHE A 21 -4.96 2.02 0.07
C PHE A 21 -5.73 2.44 -1.17
N SER A 22 -6.39 3.59 -1.12
CA SER A 22 -7.13 4.13 -2.26
C SER A 22 -6.25 5.09 -3.04
N ILE A 23 -5.81 4.71 -4.24
CA ILE A 23 -4.89 5.54 -5.02
C ILE A 23 -5.53 6.87 -5.46
N ASP A 24 -6.85 6.88 -5.63
CA ASP A 24 -7.61 8.09 -5.98
C ASP A 24 -7.63 9.14 -4.87
N THR A 25 -7.35 8.73 -3.62
CA THR A 25 -7.23 9.65 -2.48
C THR A 25 -5.84 10.29 -2.37
N PHE A 26 -4.87 9.85 -3.18
CA PHE A 26 -3.50 10.35 -3.19
C PHE A 26 -3.18 11.01 -4.55
N PRO A 27 -3.35 12.34 -4.69
CA PRO A 27 -3.30 13.03 -5.99
C PRO A 27 -2.01 12.84 -6.79
N LYS A 28 -0.89 12.57 -6.10
CA LYS A 28 0.45 12.40 -6.68
C LYS A 28 0.80 10.98 -7.08
N TYR A 29 -0.13 10.05 -6.93
CA TYR A 29 0.14 8.65 -7.21
C TYR A 29 0.58 8.45 -8.67
N GLY A 30 1.79 7.93 -8.89
CA GLY A 30 2.36 7.71 -10.22
C GLY A 30 3.50 8.67 -10.60
N GLU A 31 3.80 9.69 -9.78
CA GLU A 31 4.87 10.66 -10.06
C GLU A 31 6.25 10.00 -10.13
N LEU A 32 6.56 9.03 -9.26
CA LEU A 32 7.88 8.37 -9.24
C LEU A 32 8.12 7.56 -10.52
N SER A 33 7.10 6.82 -10.96
CA SER A 33 7.17 5.96 -12.14
C SER A 33 6.85 6.68 -13.45
N GLY A 34 6.40 7.94 -13.39
CA GLY A 34 5.94 8.71 -14.55
C GLY A 34 4.66 8.15 -15.18
N ARG A 35 3.85 7.41 -14.42
CA ARG A 35 2.60 6.80 -14.90
C ARG A 35 1.41 7.65 -14.50
N ASN A 36 0.60 8.09 -15.46
CA ASN A 36 -0.66 8.79 -15.14
C ASN A 36 -1.67 7.82 -14.50
N SER A 37 -2.31 8.27 -13.41
CA SER A 37 -3.38 7.59 -12.67
C SER A 37 -4.55 7.12 -13.55
N THR A 38 -4.75 7.74 -14.72
CA THR A 38 -5.89 7.50 -15.63
C THR A 38 -5.60 6.62 -16.84
N GLY A 39 -4.34 6.27 -17.15
CA GLY A 39 -3.99 5.76 -18.49
C GLY A 39 -3.30 4.40 -18.57
N ASN A 40 -2.40 4.09 -17.63
CA ASN A 40 -1.46 2.96 -17.80
C ASN A 40 -1.31 2.07 -16.56
N ASN A 41 -2.16 2.22 -15.55
CA ASN A 41 -2.19 1.35 -14.37
C ASN A 41 -2.90 0.03 -14.64
N ARG A 42 -2.56 -0.63 -15.76
CA ARG A 42 -2.74 -2.08 -15.83
C ARG A 42 -1.72 -2.66 -14.87
N ALA A 43 -2.16 -2.93 -13.65
CA ALA A 43 -1.50 -3.87 -12.74
C ALA A 43 -1.03 -5.03 -13.62
N GLY A 44 0.27 -5.35 -13.55
CA GLY A 44 0.87 -6.35 -14.43
C GLY A 44 -0.07 -7.55 -14.55
N GLU A 45 -0.33 -7.98 -15.79
CA GLU A 45 -1.33 -8.96 -16.27
C GLU A 45 -1.38 -10.33 -15.54
N ARG A 46 -0.67 -10.49 -14.42
CA ARG A 46 -0.52 -11.75 -13.69
C ARG A 46 -1.39 -11.88 -12.43
N VAL A 47 -2.03 -10.80 -11.94
CA VAL A 47 -2.91 -10.87 -10.76
C VAL A 47 -4.34 -10.56 -11.19
N ALA A 48 -5.24 -11.52 -10.98
CA ALA A 48 -6.66 -11.33 -11.22
C ALA A 48 -7.14 -10.05 -10.51
N VAL A 49 -7.86 -9.19 -11.23
CA VAL A 49 -8.45 -7.98 -10.65
C VAL A 49 -9.40 -8.41 -9.56
N ASP A 50 -9.06 -8.05 -8.33
CA ASP A 50 -9.92 -8.27 -7.18
C ASP A 50 -11.15 -7.36 -7.32
N SER A 51 -12.31 -7.96 -7.59
CA SER A 51 -13.56 -7.24 -7.88
C SER A 51 -14.06 -6.41 -6.70
N ARG A 52 -13.49 -6.59 -5.51
CA ARG A 52 -13.82 -5.82 -4.30
C ARG A 52 -13.10 -4.47 -4.26
N LYS A 53 -12.07 -4.27 -5.09
CA LYS A 53 -11.37 -2.98 -5.17
C LYS A 53 -12.23 -1.93 -5.85
N ARG A 54 -12.18 -0.70 -5.35
CA ARG A 54 -12.87 0.45 -5.96
C ARG A 54 -12.14 0.91 -7.22
N ASN A 55 -10.81 0.87 -7.19
CA ASN A 55 -9.94 1.13 -8.32
C ASN A 55 -8.98 -0.07 -8.53
N PRO A 56 -8.77 -0.55 -9.78
CA PRO A 56 -7.82 -1.65 -10.05
C PRO A 56 -6.40 -1.42 -9.53
N GLY A 57 -5.98 -0.16 -9.41
CA GLY A 57 -4.68 0.24 -8.88
C GLY A 57 -4.59 0.26 -7.34
N ASP A 58 -5.72 0.15 -6.63
CA ASP A 58 -5.73 0.06 -5.16
C ASP A 58 -4.93 -1.16 -4.71
N PHE A 59 -4.17 -1.03 -3.61
CA PHE A 59 -3.28 -2.07 -3.13
C PHE A 59 -3.49 -2.34 -1.64
N ALA A 60 -3.24 -3.58 -1.22
CA ALA A 60 -3.49 -3.99 0.15
C ALA A 60 -2.44 -3.41 1.11
N LEU A 61 -2.92 -2.85 2.21
CA LEU A 61 -2.14 -2.54 3.41
C LEU A 61 -2.16 -3.72 4.38
N TRP A 62 -3.33 -4.33 4.54
CA TRP A 62 -3.56 -5.51 5.35
C TRP A 62 -4.39 -6.51 4.54
N LYS A 63 -4.01 -7.79 4.59
CA LYS A 63 -4.77 -8.89 3.98
C LYS A 63 -5.30 -9.78 5.08
N ALA A 64 -6.62 -9.92 5.17
CA ALA A 64 -7.27 -10.85 6.07
C ALA A 64 -6.78 -12.28 5.81
N ALA A 65 -6.64 -13.05 6.87
CA ALA A 65 -6.21 -14.43 6.81
C ALA A 65 -7.25 -15.27 6.06
N LYS A 66 -6.81 -16.05 5.09
CA LYS A 66 -7.66 -17.08 4.46
C LYS A 66 -7.64 -18.35 5.31
N PRO A 67 -8.64 -19.24 5.15
CA PRO A 67 -8.60 -20.55 5.79
C PRO A 67 -7.28 -21.28 5.51
N GLY A 68 -6.56 -21.69 6.56
CA GLY A 68 -5.26 -22.35 6.45
C GLY A 68 -4.03 -21.41 6.45
N GLU A 69 -4.22 -20.09 6.54
CA GLU A 69 -3.11 -19.11 6.65
C GLU A 69 -2.82 -18.69 8.10
N GLU A 70 -3.33 -19.40 9.11
CA GLU A 70 -3.22 -19.00 10.53
C GLU A 70 -1.75 -18.91 10.99
N ALA A 71 -0.88 -19.80 10.49
CA ALA A 71 0.54 -19.84 10.85
C ALA A 71 1.36 -18.65 10.30
N ILE A 72 0.84 -17.93 9.31
CA ILE A 72 1.49 -16.77 8.67
C ILE A 72 0.68 -15.48 8.89
N SER A 73 -0.16 -15.48 9.93
CA SER A 73 -1.05 -14.36 10.25
C SER A 73 -0.83 -13.88 11.68
N TRP A 74 -1.17 -12.62 11.90
CA TRP A 74 -1.03 -11.91 13.17
C TRP A 74 -2.36 -11.23 13.53
N GLU A 75 -2.61 -11.10 14.83
CA GLU A 75 -3.75 -10.33 15.31
C GLU A 75 -3.56 -8.84 15.02
N SER A 76 -4.64 -8.16 14.65
CA SER A 76 -4.65 -6.72 14.42
C SER A 76 -6.03 -6.14 14.75
N PRO A 77 -6.16 -4.80 14.84
CA PRO A 77 -7.46 -4.13 14.96
C PRO A 77 -8.43 -4.40 13.78
N TRP A 78 -7.94 -5.01 12.69
CA TRP A 78 -8.72 -5.36 11.50
C TRP A 78 -8.96 -6.87 11.38
N GLY A 79 -8.65 -7.63 12.43
CA GLY A 79 -8.75 -9.09 12.45
C GLY A 79 -7.42 -9.78 12.15
N LEU A 80 -7.48 -11.11 12.14
CA LEU A 80 -6.34 -11.97 11.85
C LEU A 80 -5.94 -11.81 10.37
N GLY A 81 -4.65 -11.59 10.11
CA GLY A 81 -4.18 -11.39 8.73
C GLY A 81 -2.70 -11.09 8.67
N ARG A 82 -2.25 -10.50 7.56
CA ARG A 82 -0.84 -10.23 7.29
C ARG A 82 -0.66 -8.91 6.54
N PRO A 83 0.51 -8.26 6.67
CA PRO A 83 0.80 -7.05 5.91
C PRO A 83 0.75 -7.29 4.39
N GLY A 84 0.42 -6.22 3.66
CA GLY A 84 0.65 -6.16 2.22
C GLY A 84 2.13 -5.97 1.90
N TRP A 85 2.56 -6.39 0.71
CA TRP A 85 3.98 -6.39 0.34
C TRP A 85 4.68 -5.03 0.52
N HIS A 86 4.02 -3.92 0.15
CA HIS A 86 4.64 -2.59 0.17
C HIS A 86 4.72 -1.98 1.58
N ILE A 87 3.76 -2.28 2.47
CA ILE A 87 3.68 -1.62 3.78
C ILE A 87 4.82 -2.01 4.71
N GLU A 88 5.41 -3.18 4.48
CA GLU A 88 6.54 -3.69 5.24
C GLU A 88 7.76 -2.76 5.10
N CYS A 89 8.16 -2.45 3.86
CA CYS A 89 9.30 -1.57 3.57
C CYS A 89 9.08 -0.14 4.07
N SER A 90 7.88 0.41 3.88
CA SER A 90 7.50 1.73 4.44
C SER A 90 7.62 1.76 5.97
N ALA A 91 7.10 0.74 6.66
CA ALA A 91 7.13 0.70 8.12
C ALA A 91 8.56 0.48 8.67
N ILE A 92 9.35 -0.37 8.02
CA ILE A 92 10.73 -0.67 8.41
C ILE A 92 11.61 0.56 8.18
N SER A 93 11.54 1.18 7.00
CA SER A 93 12.36 2.36 6.68
C SER A 93 12.05 3.53 7.63
N GLU A 94 10.77 3.84 7.89
CA GLU A 94 10.40 4.89 8.84
C GLU A 94 10.96 4.60 10.25
N LYS A 95 10.90 3.35 10.70
CA LYS A 95 11.35 2.96 12.05
C LYS A 95 12.84 3.18 12.26
N TYR A 96 13.65 2.92 11.24
CA TYR A 96 15.11 2.92 11.36
C TYR A 96 15.79 4.15 10.77
N LEU A 97 15.19 4.81 9.77
CA LEU A 97 15.76 5.95 9.04
C LEU A 97 14.97 7.24 9.21
N THR A 98 13.79 7.20 9.84
CA THR A 98 12.77 8.27 9.90
C THR A 98 11.90 8.39 8.65
N ASN A 99 10.94 9.33 8.66
CA ASN A 99 9.98 9.54 7.57
C ASN A 99 10.57 10.25 6.34
N SER A 100 11.81 10.76 6.41
CA SER A 100 12.54 11.36 5.30
C SER A 100 14.01 11.05 5.44
N PHE A 101 14.63 10.49 4.40
CA PHE A 101 16.03 10.09 4.39
C PHE A 101 16.63 10.22 2.99
N ASP A 102 17.96 10.13 2.89
CA ASP A 102 18.68 10.60 1.70
C ASP A 102 18.50 9.75 0.45
N ILE A 103 18.56 8.41 0.58
CA ILE A 103 18.57 7.49 -0.57
C ILE A 103 17.71 6.27 -0.27
N HIS A 104 16.69 6.04 -1.11
CA HIS A 104 15.95 4.79 -1.21
C HIS A 104 16.29 4.10 -2.54
N GLY A 105 16.79 2.87 -2.49
CA GLY A 105 17.25 2.13 -3.68
C GLY A 105 16.58 0.78 -3.87
N GLY A 106 16.67 0.23 -5.08
CA GLY A 106 16.16 -1.09 -5.44
C GLY A 106 16.34 -1.37 -6.94
N GLY A 107 15.89 -2.54 -7.39
CA GLY A 107 15.87 -2.88 -8.82
C GLY A 107 14.93 -1.97 -9.62
N MET A 108 15.17 -1.82 -10.94
CA MET A 108 14.30 -1.03 -11.81
C MET A 108 12.85 -1.55 -11.84
N ASP A 109 12.68 -2.85 -11.64
CA ASP A 109 11.39 -3.51 -11.51
C ASP A 109 10.61 -3.10 -10.26
N LEU A 110 11.28 -2.56 -9.24
CA LEU A 110 10.65 -2.07 -8.01
C LEU A 110 10.13 -0.65 -8.13
N ILE A 111 10.53 0.13 -9.16
CA ILE A 111 10.01 1.50 -9.37
C ILE A 111 8.48 1.50 -9.34
N PHE A 112 7.85 0.53 -10.03
CA PHE A 112 6.40 0.34 -9.98
C PHE A 112 6.05 -1.16 -9.94
N PRO A 113 5.13 -1.58 -9.04
CA PRO A 113 4.37 -0.74 -8.13
C PRO A 113 5.07 -0.50 -6.78
N HIS A 114 6.21 -1.14 -6.50
CA HIS A 114 6.72 -1.25 -5.13
C HIS A 114 7.09 0.10 -4.49
N HIS A 115 8.09 0.80 -5.03
CA HIS A 115 8.52 2.09 -4.48
C HIS A 115 7.45 3.19 -4.62
N GLU A 116 6.66 3.17 -5.69
CA GLU A 116 5.52 4.10 -5.84
C GLU A 116 4.52 3.95 -4.67
N ASN A 117 4.21 2.70 -4.31
CA ASN A 117 3.32 2.41 -3.18
C ASN A 117 3.95 2.76 -1.84
N GLU A 118 5.27 2.61 -1.69
CA GLU A 118 5.98 3.00 -0.47
C GLU A 118 5.97 4.51 -0.25
N VAL A 119 6.18 5.29 -1.31
CA VAL A 119 6.06 6.76 -1.27
C VAL A 119 4.65 7.15 -0.86
N ALA A 120 3.62 6.60 -1.53
CA ALA A 120 2.23 6.87 -1.21
C ALA A 120 1.88 6.54 0.25
N GLN A 121 2.31 5.39 0.76
CA GLN A 121 2.07 4.97 2.15
C GLN A 121 2.78 5.86 3.16
N SER A 122 4.05 6.21 2.91
CA SER A 122 4.88 6.99 3.82
C SER A 122 4.38 8.44 3.91
N CYS A 123 4.10 9.07 2.77
CA CYS A 123 3.52 10.42 2.71
C CYS A 123 2.12 10.46 3.35
N ALA A 124 1.26 9.49 3.02
CA ALA A 124 -0.08 9.39 3.60
C ALA A 124 -0.03 9.18 5.13
N ALA A 125 0.90 8.37 5.65
CA ALA A 125 1.03 8.13 7.08
C ALA A 125 1.55 9.36 7.85
N ALA A 126 2.45 10.13 7.22
CA ALA A 126 3.06 11.32 7.82
C ALA A 126 2.24 12.61 7.57
N ASN A 127 1.16 12.53 6.79
CA ASN A 127 0.35 13.68 6.36
C ASN A 127 1.21 14.79 5.73
N LEU A 128 2.21 14.37 4.95
CA LEU A 128 3.14 15.30 4.31
C LEU A 128 2.47 15.89 3.05
N PRO A 129 2.47 17.24 2.92
CA PRO A 129 2.14 17.89 1.66
C PRO A 129 3.40 17.85 0.81
N GLU A 130 3.61 16.77 0.05
CA GLU A 130 4.51 16.87 -1.09
C GLU A 130 3.69 16.99 -2.34
#